data_AF-A0A4R9LX20-F1
#
_entry.id   AF-A0A4R9LX20-F1
#
_cell.length_a   1.000
_cell.length_b   1.000
_cell.length_c   1.000
_cell.angle_alpha   90.00
_cell.angle_beta   90.00
_cell.angle_gamma   90.00
#
_symmetry.space_group_name_H-M   'P 1'
#
loop_
_entity.id
_entity.type
_entity.pdbx_description
1 polymer ?
#
loop_
_entity_poly.entity_id
_entity_poly.type
_entity_poly.pdbx_seq_one_letter_code
_entity_poly.pdbx_strand_id
1 'polypeptide(L)'
;MPYDDIKAYISHKGDYEKQTFTLTDGFKSPIGDNRGNVGTISLNSHYGPDGYSVGEALNAHLYGNAHKGIDIAGEVGTRVNSMLNGTIIARTQGASVQVLDSVDLRRAGVDFDPTKMNTNGQLGAYVDASGNVMDRAKLIAIDPKFNFDAPKMKETGVQYDKTTKSYYMINSSSDADRVYLSGRQESIMNISPEARANPDTKVTGNGNSVTIRSELTGKYAGVYDISYKHLDQPYTGDNTFRAGDEIGPMGSTGRSTGSHLHLEITTVTQPKIAPEFYDVVERNQSGDPTKWRINPTYFIKEMAGGATVNGAGT
;
A
#
# COMPACT_ATOMS: atom_id res chain seq x y z
N MET A 1 16.96 2.85 -24.98
CA MET A 1 17.67 2.21 -23.85
C MET A 1 17.84 0.74 -24.22
N PRO A 2 19.02 0.12 -24.07
CA PRO A 2 19.21 -1.32 -24.24
C PRO A 2 18.21 -2.14 -23.41
N TYR A 3 17.80 -3.32 -23.88
CA TYR A 3 16.78 -4.15 -23.22
C TYR A 3 17.14 -4.53 -21.79
N ASP A 4 18.42 -4.80 -21.51
CA ASP A 4 18.88 -5.14 -20.15
C ASP A 4 18.84 -3.94 -19.19
N ASP A 5 18.94 -2.71 -19.70
CA ASP A 5 18.78 -1.49 -18.90
C ASP A 5 17.29 -1.23 -18.60
N ILE A 6 16.39 -1.58 -19.53
CA ILE A 6 14.93 -1.50 -19.35
C ILE A 6 14.48 -2.49 -18.26
N LYS A 7 15.04 -3.71 -18.23
CA LYS A 7 14.71 -4.74 -17.22
C LYS A 7 14.83 -4.26 -15.77
N ALA A 8 15.78 -3.37 -15.48
CA ALA A 8 15.97 -2.81 -14.14
C ALA A 8 14.77 -1.96 -13.65
N TYR A 9 13.89 -1.56 -14.57
CA TYR A 9 12.68 -0.77 -14.30
C TYR A 9 11.39 -1.59 -14.38
N ILE A 10 11.37 -2.67 -15.19
CA ILE A 10 10.14 -3.38 -15.55
C ILE A 10 10.11 -4.87 -15.17
N SER A 11 11.20 -5.44 -14.65
CA SER A 11 11.27 -6.88 -14.34
C SER A 11 11.84 -7.13 -12.95
N HIS A 12 11.21 -8.05 -12.22
CA HIS A 12 11.79 -8.64 -11.01
C HIS A 12 12.92 -9.58 -11.40
N LYS A 13 14.10 -9.41 -10.78
CA LYS A 13 15.11 -10.46 -10.77
C LYS A 13 14.66 -11.55 -9.80
N GLY A 14 14.12 -12.64 -10.33
CA GLY A 14 13.88 -13.87 -9.56
C GLY A 14 12.80 -13.75 -8.48
N ASP A 15 12.43 -14.90 -7.95
CA ASP A 15 11.40 -15.03 -6.93
C ASP A 15 11.84 -14.38 -5.61
N TYR A 16 11.06 -13.41 -5.12
CA TYR A 16 11.11 -12.85 -3.75
C TYR A 16 12.32 -11.99 -3.33
N GLU A 17 13.25 -11.62 -4.22
CA GLU A 17 14.35 -10.72 -3.83
C GLU A 17 13.89 -9.25 -3.74
N LYS A 18 13.98 -8.67 -2.55
CA LYS A 18 13.77 -7.22 -2.34
C LYS A 18 14.76 -6.45 -3.20
N GLN A 19 14.26 -5.74 -4.21
CA GLN A 19 15.12 -4.88 -5.01
C GLN A 19 15.33 -3.56 -4.26
N THR A 20 16.59 -3.27 -3.96
CA THR A 20 16.99 -1.98 -3.40
C THR A 20 17.48 -1.10 -4.53
N PHE A 21 17.03 0.16 -4.57
CA PHE A 21 17.61 1.14 -5.45
C PHE A 21 17.97 2.43 -4.74
N THR A 22 19.10 2.96 -5.16
CA THR A 22 19.62 4.26 -4.75
C THR A 22 18.83 5.36 -5.46
N LEU A 23 18.37 6.34 -4.71
CA LEU A 23 17.74 7.54 -5.28
C LEU A 23 18.78 8.38 -6.02
N THR A 24 18.33 9.32 -6.86
CA THR A 24 19.24 10.27 -7.51
C THR A 24 19.66 11.35 -6.50
N ASP A 25 20.90 11.84 -6.58
CA ASP A 25 21.40 12.93 -5.74
C ASP A 25 20.44 14.13 -5.77
N GLY A 26 20.10 14.66 -4.59
CA GLY A 26 19.17 15.79 -4.45
C GLY A 26 17.68 15.42 -4.47
N PHE A 27 17.31 14.20 -4.85
CA PHE A 27 15.93 13.73 -4.79
C PHE A 27 15.50 13.44 -3.34
N LYS A 28 14.31 13.90 -2.95
CA LYS A 28 13.77 13.62 -1.62
C LYS A 28 13.09 12.25 -1.61
N SER A 29 13.70 11.32 -0.87
CA SER A 29 13.08 10.03 -0.52
C SER A 29 11.62 10.16 -0.08
N PRO A 30 10.71 9.32 -0.60
CA PRO A 30 9.33 9.24 -0.15
C PRO A 30 9.19 8.66 1.27
N ILE A 31 10.26 8.10 1.85
CA ILE A 31 10.27 7.52 3.20
C ILE A 31 11.48 7.98 4.02
N GLY A 32 11.34 8.01 5.35
CA GLY A 32 12.42 8.33 6.30
C GLY A 32 12.54 9.81 6.65
N ASP A 33 13.55 10.19 7.43
CA ASP A 33 13.73 11.53 8.01
C ASP A 33 14.53 12.52 7.14
N ASN A 34 15.22 12.01 6.12
CA ASN A 34 15.66 12.72 4.91
C ASN A 34 16.36 14.08 5.09
N ARG A 35 17.13 14.22 6.17
CA ARG A 35 17.98 15.40 6.44
C ARG A 35 19.40 15.29 5.84
N GLY A 36 19.57 14.69 4.66
CA GLY A 36 20.71 15.08 3.82
C GLY A 36 21.55 14.05 3.06
N ASN A 37 21.12 12.82 2.77
CA ASN A 37 21.83 11.98 1.79
C ASN A 37 20.92 10.96 1.11
N VAL A 38 21.35 10.51 -0.06
CA VAL A 38 20.68 9.58 -0.96
C VAL A 38 20.15 8.35 -0.23
N GLY A 39 18.83 8.30 -0.01
CA GLY A 39 18.19 7.14 0.57
C GLY A 39 18.25 5.96 -0.40
N THR A 40 18.50 4.76 0.10
CA THR A 40 18.12 3.53 -0.58
C THR A 40 16.69 3.20 -0.22
N ILE A 41 15.85 2.88 -1.20
CA ILE A 41 14.51 2.34 -0.95
C ILE A 41 14.44 0.89 -1.41
N SER A 42 13.78 0.06 -0.60
CA SER A 42 13.58 -1.36 -0.89
C SER A 42 12.14 -1.59 -1.34
N LEU A 43 11.96 -2.30 -2.45
CA LEU A 43 10.64 -2.63 -2.99
C LEU A 43 10.20 -4.04 -2.60
N ASN A 44 8.95 -4.15 -2.16
CA ASN A 44 8.23 -5.42 -2.00
C ASN A 44 7.56 -5.84 -3.33
N SER A 45 7.19 -4.89 -4.18
CA SER A 45 6.51 -5.14 -5.47
C SER A 45 6.80 -4.02 -6.47
N HIS A 46 6.75 -4.37 -7.76
CA HIS A 46 7.10 -3.49 -8.90
C HIS A 46 5.89 -3.14 -9.75
N TYR A 47 6.06 -2.20 -10.67
CA TYR A 47 5.03 -1.82 -11.63
C TYR A 47 4.88 -2.87 -12.74
N GLY A 48 3.64 -3.13 -13.15
CA GLY A 48 3.34 -3.90 -14.36
C GLY A 48 2.88 -5.35 -14.13
N PRO A 49 2.76 -6.15 -15.19
CA PRO A 49 2.21 -7.51 -15.17
C PRO A 49 2.94 -8.45 -14.23
N ASP A 50 4.26 -8.32 -14.13
CA ASP A 50 5.09 -9.14 -13.24
C ASP A 50 5.27 -8.52 -11.86
N GLY A 51 4.50 -7.48 -11.53
CA GLY A 51 4.68 -6.64 -10.35
C GLY A 51 4.70 -7.37 -9.00
N TYR A 52 4.15 -8.59 -8.93
CA TYR A 52 4.12 -9.46 -7.76
C TYR A 52 5.00 -10.73 -7.86
N SER A 53 5.94 -10.82 -8.83
CA SER A 53 6.82 -11.96 -9.19
C SER A 53 6.29 -12.95 -10.26
N VAL A 54 7.20 -13.78 -10.80
CA VAL A 54 6.97 -14.68 -11.96
C VAL A 54 6.04 -15.86 -11.66
N GLY A 55 5.85 -16.24 -10.39
CA GLY A 55 4.87 -17.25 -9.99
C GLY A 55 3.42 -16.84 -10.30
N GLU A 56 3.16 -15.54 -10.46
CA GLU A 56 1.87 -15.00 -10.89
C GLU A 56 1.89 -14.53 -12.36
N ALA A 57 3.02 -14.54 -13.08
CA ALA A 57 3.17 -13.95 -14.42
C ALA A 57 2.26 -14.57 -15.48
N LEU A 58 2.11 -15.90 -15.49
CA LEU A 58 1.17 -16.55 -16.42
C LEU A 58 -0.28 -16.13 -16.11
N ASN A 59 -0.63 -16.00 -14.83
CA ASN A 59 -1.94 -15.51 -14.41
C ASN A 59 -2.11 -14.01 -14.68
N ALA A 60 -1.10 -13.17 -14.51
CA ALA A 60 -1.20 -11.74 -14.73
C ALA A 60 -1.29 -11.40 -16.23
N HIS A 61 -0.58 -12.15 -17.09
CA HIS A 61 -0.68 -12.07 -18.54
C HIS A 61 -2.05 -12.54 -19.06
N LEU A 62 -2.64 -13.58 -18.45
CA LEU A 62 -3.94 -14.14 -18.84
C LEU A 62 -5.15 -13.43 -18.21
N TYR A 63 -5.00 -12.85 -17.01
CA TYR A 63 -6.12 -12.36 -16.18
C TYR A 63 -6.02 -10.89 -15.74
N GLY A 64 -4.99 -10.13 -16.16
CA GLY A 64 -4.98 -8.67 -16.04
C GLY A 64 -4.67 -8.09 -14.64
N ASN A 65 -4.04 -8.85 -13.75
CA ASN A 65 -3.69 -8.44 -12.39
C ASN A 65 -2.35 -7.69 -12.29
N ALA A 66 -2.05 -6.79 -13.24
CA ALA A 66 -0.84 -5.98 -13.20
C ALA A 66 -0.82 -5.05 -11.98
N HIS A 67 0.33 -4.98 -11.30
CA HIS A 67 0.48 -4.08 -10.17
C HIS A 67 0.53 -2.63 -10.66
N LYS A 68 -0.25 -1.77 -10.00
CA LYS A 68 -0.58 -0.41 -10.43
C LYS A 68 0.46 0.64 -10.02
N GLY A 69 1.58 0.22 -9.45
CA GLY A 69 2.52 1.13 -8.82
C GLY A 69 3.77 0.41 -8.34
N ILE A 70 4.35 0.92 -7.25
CA ILE A 70 5.41 0.23 -6.50
C ILE A 70 5.03 0.18 -5.04
N ASP A 71 5.44 -0.89 -4.35
CA ASP A 71 5.27 -1.04 -2.91
C ASP A 71 6.62 -0.89 -2.24
N ILE A 72 6.84 0.22 -1.55
CA ILE A 72 8.05 0.50 -0.80
C ILE A 72 7.92 -0.10 0.60
N ALA A 73 8.86 -0.96 0.95
CA ALA A 73 8.89 -1.62 2.24
C ALA A 73 9.17 -0.63 3.39
N GLY A 74 8.52 -0.84 4.52
CA GLY A 74 8.79 -0.13 5.76
C GLY A 74 7.89 -0.62 6.89
N GLU A 75 8.24 -0.26 8.11
CA GLU A 75 7.46 -0.58 9.30
C GLU A 75 6.33 0.42 9.49
N VAL A 76 5.26 0.01 10.18
CA VAL A 76 4.19 0.92 10.59
C VAL A 76 4.80 2.09 11.37
N GLY A 77 4.36 3.31 11.07
CA GLY A 77 4.91 4.53 11.67
C GLY A 77 6.12 5.10 10.93
N THR A 78 6.69 4.41 9.94
CA THR A 78 7.76 4.98 9.11
C THR A 78 7.27 6.27 8.46
N ARG A 79 8.02 7.36 8.64
CA ARG A 79 7.68 8.67 8.06
C ARG A 79 7.58 8.58 6.53
N VAL A 80 6.47 9.02 5.97
CA VAL A 80 6.26 9.20 4.52
C VAL A 80 6.35 10.69 4.19
N ASN A 81 7.11 11.03 3.14
CA ASN A 81 7.32 12.40 2.70
C ASN A 81 6.79 12.62 1.28
N SER A 82 6.45 13.87 0.97
CA SER A 82 6.24 14.28 -0.41
C SER A 82 7.57 14.26 -1.16
N MET A 83 7.61 13.58 -2.30
CA MET A 83 8.79 13.55 -3.17
C MET A 83 9.04 14.88 -3.89
N LEU A 84 7.97 15.64 -4.15
CA LEU A 84 8.00 16.86 -4.96
C LEU A 84 7.16 17.97 -4.32
N ASN A 85 7.38 19.19 -4.81
CA ASN A 85 6.48 20.29 -4.53
C ASN A 85 5.14 20.05 -5.22
N GLY A 86 4.03 20.37 -4.56
CA GLY A 86 2.73 20.20 -5.19
C GLY A 86 1.54 20.55 -4.31
N THR A 87 0.35 20.31 -4.85
CA THR A 87 -0.91 20.57 -4.17
C THR A 87 -1.75 19.31 -4.07
N ILE A 88 -2.41 19.11 -2.94
CA ILE A 88 -3.36 18.00 -2.77
C ILE A 88 -4.54 18.18 -3.71
N ILE A 89 -4.88 17.13 -4.44
CA ILE A 89 -6.07 17.06 -5.29
C ILE A 89 -7.08 16.00 -4.84
N ALA A 90 -6.64 15.03 -4.04
CA ALA A 90 -7.51 14.01 -3.47
C ALA A 90 -6.97 13.48 -2.15
N ARG A 91 -7.91 13.06 -1.28
CA ARG A 91 -7.64 12.36 -0.03
C ARG A 91 -8.62 11.19 0.05
N THR A 92 -8.16 10.05 0.55
CA THR A 92 -9.05 8.94 0.87
C THR A 92 -8.84 8.49 2.31
N GLN A 93 -9.86 7.83 2.86
CA GLN A 93 -9.81 7.22 4.17
C GLN A 93 -9.81 5.69 4.03
N GLY A 94 -9.21 5.04 5.00
CA GLY A 94 -9.16 3.59 5.09
C GLY A 94 -9.21 3.12 6.53
N ALA A 95 -9.17 1.81 6.67
CA ALA A 95 -9.10 1.18 7.97
C ALA A 95 -8.06 0.06 7.97
N SER A 96 -7.54 -0.24 9.15
CA SER A 96 -6.68 -1.39 9.43
C SER A 96 -7.09 -2.03 10.75
N VAL A 97 -6.58 -3.23 11.00
CA VAL A 97 -6.83 -3.98 12.22
C VAL A 97 -5.61 -4.82 12.57
N GLN A 98 -5.32 -4.95 13.87
CA GLN A 98 -4.34 -5.91 14.35
C GLN A 98 -4.97 -7.30 14.45
N VAL A 99 -4.31 -8.27 13.82
CA VAL A 99 -4.76 -9.66 13.73
C VAL A 99 -3.58 -10.60 13.96
N LEU A 100 -3.86 -11.89 14.16
CA LEU A 100 -2.83 -12.92 14.24
C LEU A 100 -2.02 -12.99 12.94
N ASP A 101 -0.70 -13.15 13.05
CA ASP A 101 0.18 -13.29 11.87
C ASP A 101 -0.09 -14.61 11.11
N SER A 102 -0.58 -15.65 11.81
CA SER A 102 -0.98 -16.91 11.19
C SER A 102 -2.14 -16.73 10.22
N VAL A 103 -1.91 -17.09 8.95
CA VAL A 103 -2.96 -17.12 7.91
C VAL A 103 -3.99 -18.21 8.21
N ASP A 104 -3.55 -19.38 8.68
CA ASP A 104 -4.43 -20.54 8.91
C ASP A 104 -5.40 -20.28 10.05
N LEU A 105 -4.92 -19.69 11.16
CA LEU A 105 -5.78 -19.26 12.27
C LEU A 105 -6.79 -18.19 11.82
N ARG A 106 -6.36 -17.20 11.03
CA ARG A 106 -7.24 -16.17 10.49
C ARG A 106 -8.32 -16.75 9.57
N ARG A 107 -7.96 -17.66 8.66
CA ARG A 107 -8.93 -18.36 7.78
C ARG A 107 -9.94 -19.19 8.56
N ALA A 108 -9.52 -19.76 9.70
CA ALA A 108 -10.42 -20.45 10.62
C ALA A 108 -11.28 -19.50 11.49
N GLY A 109 -11.17 -18.19 11.30
CA GLY A 109 -11.93 -17.19 12.07
C GLY A 109 -11.44 -17.04 13.52
N VAL A 110 -10.21 -17.47 13.81
CA VAL A 110 -9.61 -17.36 15.14
C VAL A 110 -9.08 -15.94 15.33
N ASP A 111 -9.42 -15.36 16.47
CA ASP A 111 -8.94 -14.05 16.93
C ASP A 111 -8.21 -14.20 18.27
N PHE A 112 -7.39 -13.22 18.65
CA PHE A 112 -6.74 -13.17 19.96
C PHE A 112 -7.27 -11.99 20.77
N ASP A 113 -7.91 -12.30 21.90
CA ASP A 113 -8.44 -11.34 22.85
C ASP A 113 -7.55 -11.24 24.10
N PRO A 114 -6.72 -10.19 24.23
CA PRO A 114 -5.85 -9.98 25.38
C PRO A 114 -6.63 -9.69 26.66
N THR A 115 -7.92 -9.37 26.57
CA THR A 115 -8.75 -8.99 27.73
C THR A 115 -9.53 -10.18 28.32
N LYS A 116 -9.56 -11.31 27.61
CA LYS A 116 -10.34 -12.49 28.01
C LYS A 116 -9.46 -13.53 28.69
N MET A 117 -10.01 -14.20 29.70
CA MET A 117 -9.34 -15.30 30.39
C MET A 117 -9.27 -16.53 29.51
N ASN A 118 -8.10 -17.14 29.41
CA ASN A 118 -7.89 -18.42 28.75
C ASN A 118 -8.26 -19.60 29.66
N THR A 119 -8.13 -20.83 29.13
CA THR A 119 -8.45 -22.06 29.87
C THR A 119 -7.58 -22.29 31.11
N ASN A 120 -6.44 -21.60 31.22
CA ASN A 120 -5.53 -21.68 32.36
C ASN A 120 -5.79 -20.55 33.38
N GLY A 121 -6.82 -19.73 33.18
CA GLY A 121 -7.16 -18.61 34.07
C GLY A 121 -6.25 -17.39 33.94
N GLN A 122 -5.53 -17.25 32.82
CA GLN A 122 -4.68 -16.09 32.53
C GLN A 122 -5.32 -15.22 31.45
N LEU A 123 -5.07 -13.90 31.47
CA LEU A 123 -5.51 -12.99 30.41
C LEU A 123 -4.80 -13.31 29.09
N GLY A 124 -5.52 -13.18 27.97
CA GLY A 124 -5.05 -13.54 26.63
C GLY A 124 -5.60 -14.88 26.18
N ALA A 125 -6.77 -14.84 25.54
CA ALA A 125 -7.44 -16.02 25.00
C ALA A 125 -7.56 -15.97 23.48
N TYR A 126 -7.36 -17.11 22.84
CA TYR A 126 -7.79 -17.30 21.46
C TYR A 126 -9.28 -17.58 21.46
N VAL A 127 -10.01 -16.91 20.58
CA VAL A 127 -11.46 -17.02 20.49
C VAL A 127 -11.89 -17.37 19.07
N ASP A 128 -12.99 -18.10 18.96
CA ASP A 128 -13.65 -18.34 17.68
C ASP A 128 -14.39 -17.08 17.18
N ALA A 129 -14.99 -17.17 15.99
CA ALA A 129 -15.76 -16.07 15.39
C ALA A 129 -16.98 -15.63 16.24
N SER A 130 -17.47 -16.49 17.13
CA SER A 130 -18.55 -16.16 18.09
C SER A 130 -18.02 -15.58 19.39
N GLY A 131 -16.69 -15.46 19.53
CA GLY A 131 -16.01 -14.97 20.72
C GLY A 131 -15.83 -16.02 21.82
N ASN A 132 -16.09 -17.31 21.58
CA ASN A 132 -15.88 -18.34 22.60
C ASN A 132 -14.40 -18.71 22.70
N VAL A 133 -13.91 -18.92 23.93
CA VAL A 133 -12.52 -19.34 24.17
C VAL A 133 -12.28 -20.71 23.55
N MET A 134 -11.19 -20.81 22.78
CA MET A 134 -10.81 -22.04 22.10
C MET A 134 -9.80 -22.85 22.92
N ASP A 135 -9.99 -24.18 22.91
CA ASP A 135 -9.05 -25.11 23.52
C ASP A 135 -7.74 -25.19 22.73
N ARG A 136 -6.61 -25.31 23.45
CA ARG A 136 -5.28 -25.38 22.85
C ARG A 136 -5.12 -26.51 21.82
N ALA A 137 -5.75 -27.67 22.05
CA ALA A 137 -5.71 -28.79 21.12
C ALA A 137 -6.37 -28.46 19.76
N LYS A 138 -7.46 -27.68 19.75
CA LYS A 138 -8.12 -27.24 18.51
C LYS A 138 -7.26 -26.24 17.75
N LEU A 139 -6.60 -25.33 18.48
CA LEU A 139 -5.70 -24.34 17.89
C LEU A 139 -4.47 -25.00 17.24
N ILE A 140 -3.83 -25.96 17.91
CA ILE A 140 -2.71 -26.73 17.37
C ILE A 140 -3.12 -27.54 16.13
N ALA A 141 -4.36 -28.03 16.08
CA ALA A 141 -4.87 -28.73 14.90
C ALA A 141 -5.02 -27.81 13.68
N ILE A 142 -5.21 -26.50 13.87
CA ILE A 142 -5.30 -25.51 12.80
C ILE A 142 -3.91 -25.07 12.35
N ASP A 143 -3.06 -24.66 13.30
CA ASP A 143 -1.68 -24.25 13.02
C ASP A 143 -0.73 -24.86 14.07
N PRO A 144 -0.13 -26.02 13.79
CA PRO A 144 0.73 -26.71 14.76
C PRO A 144 2.08 -26.01 14.97
N LYS A 145 2.43 -25.03 14.13
CA LYS A 145 3.72 -24.32 14.20
C LYS A 145 3.60 -22.98 14.93
N PHE A 146 2.38 -22.49 15.15
CA PHE A 146 2.16 -21.22 15.81
C PHE A 146 2.56 -21.25 17.29
N ASN A 147 3.25 -20.21 17.76
CA ASN A 147 3.59 -20.08 19.16
C ASN A 147 2.42 -19.43 19.93
N PHE A 148 1.58 -20.28 20.54
CA PHE A 148 0.41 -19.84 21.30
C PHE A 148 0.72 -19.15 22.63
N ASP A 149 1.96 -19.21 23.11
CA ASP A 149 2.39 -18.56 24.36
C ASP A 149 2.96 -17.16 24.10
N ALA A 150 3.30 -16.84 22.84
CA ALA A 150 3.75 -15.54 22.41
C ALA A 150 3.11 -15.20 21.05
N PRO A 151 1.80 -14.87 21.04
CA PRO A 151 1.09 -14.55 19.81
C PRO A 151 1.78 -13.44 19.04
N LYS A 152 2.19 -13.74 17.82
CA LYS A 152 2.62 -12.72 16.87
C LYS A 152 1.40 -12.09 16.23
N MET A 153 1.28 -10.79 16.39
CA MET A 153 0.27 -9.96 15.75
C MET A 153 0.88 -9.22 14.57
N LYS A 154 0.06 -8.95 13.57
CA LYS A 154 0.39 -8.06 12.47
C LYS A 154 -0.76 -7.10 12.22
N GLU A 155 -0.44 -5.95 11.66
CA GLU A 155 -1.45 -5.04 11.14
C GLU A 155 -1.76 -5.39 9.69
N THR A 156 -3.05 -5.39 9.36
CA THR A 156 -3.53 -5.62 8.00
C THR A 156 -4.62 -4.62 7.65
N GLY A 157 -4.76 -4.37 6.36
CA GLY A 157 -5.78 -3.49 5.83
C GLY A 157 -7.17 -4.10 5.87
N VAL A 158 -8.15 -3.22 6.03
CA VAL A 158 -9.56 -3.56 6.08
C VAL A 158 -10.29 -2.89 4.90
N GLN A 159 -11.17 -3.67 4.29
CA GLN A 159 -12.13 -3.22 3.30
C GLN A 159 -13.55 -3.40 3.83
N TYR A 160 -14.50 -2.69 3.23
CA TYR A 160 -15.91 -2.78 3.58
C TYR A 160 -16.70 -3.42 2.44
N ASP A 161 -17.48 -4.45 2.74
CA ASP A 161 -18.42 -5.05 1.80
C ASP A 161 -19.81 -4.46 1.99
N LYS A 162 -20.26 -3.74 0.96
CA LYS A 162 -21.57 -3.06 0.93
C LYS A 162 -22.74 -4.04 0.92
N THR A 163 -22.51 -5.26 0.43
CA THR A 163 -23.55 -6.27 0.27
C THR A 163 -23.89 -6.88 1.62
N THR A 164 -22.87 -7.31 2.36
CA THR A 164 -22.99 -7.91 3.70
C THR A 164 -22.96 -6.88 4.82
N LYS A 165 -22.69 -5.61 4.51
CA LYS A 165 -22.50 -4.51 5.47
C LYS A 165 -21.48 -4.84 6.56
N SER A 166 -20.43 -5.53 6.17
CA SER A 166 -19.42 -6.09 7.07
C SER A 166 -18.01 -5.71 6.62
N TYR A 167 -17.08 -5.68 7.57
CA TYR A 167 -15.68 -5.43 7.28
C TYR A 167 -14.94 -6.74 7.02
N TYR A 168 -13.95 -6.70 6.13
CA TYR A 168 -13.12 -7.87 5.85
C TYR A 168 -11.67 -7.46 5.59
N MET A 169 -10.77 -8.38 5.90
CA MET A 169 -9.36 -8.33 5.49
C MET A 169 -9.12 -9.32 4.35
N ILE A 170 -7.97 -9.20 3.70
CA ILE A 170 -7.47 -10.16 2.71
C ILE A 170 -6.18 -10.80 3.22
N ASN A 171 -5.98 -12.09 3.00
CA ASN A 171 -4.69 -12.73 3.32
C ASN A 171 -3.73 -12.78 2.12
N SER A 172 -4.22 -12.51 0.92
CA SER A 172 -3.45 -12.44 -0.33
C SER A 172 -4.07 -11.43 -1.29
N SER A 173 -3.46 -11.26 -2.47
CA SER A 173 -3.99 -10.43 -3.56
C SER A 173 -5.35 -10.92 -4.10
N SER A 174 -5.78 -12.15 -3.76
CA SER A 174 -7.01 -12.78 -4.22
C SER A 174 -8.24 -12.44 -3.38
N ASP A 175 -9.35 -12.14 -4.04
CA ASP A 175 -10.65 -11.92 -3.40
C ASP A 175 -11.27 -13.20 -2.82
N ALA A 176 -10.80 -14.38 -3.21
CA ALA A 176 -11.22 -15.64 -2.59
C ALA A 176 -10.64 -15.82 -1.17
N ASP A 177 -9.64 -15.02 -0.79
CA ASP A 177 -8.93 -15.11 0.49
C ASP A 177 -9.39 -14.03 1.49
N ARG A 178 -10.64 -13.58 1.33
CA ARG A 178 -11.30 -12.61 2.20
C ARG A 178 -11.73 -13.29 3.50
N VAL A 179 -11.48 -12.63 4.62
CA VAL A 179 -11.93 -13.05 5.95
C VAL A 179 -12.69 -11.89 6.58
N TYR A 180 -13.97 -12.13 6.90
CA TYR A 180 -14.79 -11.14 7.61
C TYR A 180 -14.33 -10.98 9.05
N LEU A 181 -14.33 -9.74 9.52
CA LEU A 181 -13.91 -9.41 10.87
C LEU A 181 -14.96 -9.90 11.89
N SER A 182 -14.48 -10.39 13.03
CA SER A 182 -15.34 -10.62 14.19
C SER A 182 -15.83 -9.28 14.78
N GLY A 183 -16.93 -9.28 15.54
CA GLY A 183 -17.41 -8.05 16.19
C GLY A 183 -16.37 -7.40 17.12
N ARG A 184 -15.44 -8.19 17.68
CA ARG A 184 -14.30 -7.67 18.43
C ARG A 184 -13.29 -6.98 17.51
N GLN A 185 -12.90 -7.63 16.41
CA GLN A 185 -11.97 -7.03 15.45
C GLN A 185 -12.54 -5.72 14.90
N GLU A 186 -13.86 -5.66 14.66
CA GLU A 186 -14.50 -4.43 14.24
C GLU A 186 -14.44 -3.31 15.29
N SER A 187 -14.51 -3.64 16.59
CA SER A 187 -14.46 -2.64 17.66
C SER A 187 -13.07 -2.07 17.91
N ILE A 188 -12.00 -2.78 17.50
CA ILE A 188 -10.61 -2.35 17.68
C ILE A 188 -9.92 -1.88 16.38
N MET A 189 -10.65 -1.88 15.26
CA MET A 189 -10.16 -1.35 13.99
C MET A 189 -9.66 0.09 14.12
N ASN A 190 -8.48 0.38 13.58
CA ASN A 190 -8.02 1.74 13.34
C ASN A 190 -8.81 2.32 12.15
N ILE A 191 -9.71 3.26 12.43
CA ILE A 191 -10.53 3.96 11.44
C ILE A 191 -10.79 5.38 11.94
N SER A 192 -11.06 6.31 11.02
CA SER A 192 -11.60 7.61 11.43
C SER A 192 -13.08 7.52 11.84
N PRO A 193 -13.57 8.38 12.77
CA PRO A 193 -15.00 8.46 13.09
C PRO A 193 -15.89 8.73 11.86
N GLU A 194 -15.41 9.55 10.93
CA GLU A 194 -16.12 9.87 9.69
C GLU A 194 -16.29 8.63 8.80
N ALA A 195 -15.22 7.83 8.63
CA ALA A 195 -15.26 6.61 7.86
C ALA A 195 -16.09 5.52 8.53
N ARG A 196 -16.04 5.43 9.87
CA ARG A 196 -16.89 4.52 10.64
C ARG A 196 -18.38 4.82 10.46
N ALA A 197 -18.75 6.10 10.39
CA ALA A 197 -20.13 6.53 10.19
C ALA A 197 -20.63 6.32 8.75
N ASN A 198 -19.72 6.29 7.76
CA ASN A 198 -20.08 6.23 6.34
C ASN A 198 -19.20 5.23 5.55
N PRO A 199 -19.11 3.96 5.96
CA PRO A 199 -18.10 3.05 5.43
C PRO A 199 -18.26 2.76 3.94
N ASP A 200 -19.50 2.74 3.43
CA ASP A 200 -19.84 2.58 2.02
C ASP A 200 -19.16 3.59 1.08
N THR A 201 -18.88 4.81 1.56
CA THR A 201 -18.37 5.90 0.73
C THR A 201 -16.99 6.37 1.16
N LYS A 202 -16.59 6.09 2.40
CA LYS A 202 -15.35 6.61 2.98
C LYS A 202 -14.25 5.57 3.14
N VAL A 203 -14.58 4.30 3.36
CA VAL A 203 -13.57 3.24 3.48
C VAL A 203 -13.20 2.75 2.08
N THR A 204 -11.99 3.06 1.64
CA THR A 204 -11.52 2.73 0.29
C THR A 204 -10.39 1.71 0.31
N GLY A 205 -10.23 0.98 -0.80
CA GLY A 205 -9.10 0.07 -1.00
C GLY A 205 -7.74 0.78 -1.06
N ASN A 206 -7.70 2.09 -1.30
CA ASN A 206 -6.46 2.87 -1.26
C ASN A 206 -5.96 3.12 0.18
N GLY A 207 -6.76 2.80 1.19
CA GLY A 207 -6.44 3.11 2.57
C GLY A 207 -6.60 4.60 2.88
N ASN A 208 -5.95 5.06 3.94
CA ASN A 208 -5.67 6.48 4.10
C ASN A 208 -4.67 6.88 3.01
N SER A 209 -5.01 7.86 2.19
CA SER A 209 -4.15 8.27 1.08
C SER A 209 -4.20 9.77 0.83
N VAL A 210 -3.13 10.27 0.20
CA VAL A 210 -3.05 11.62 -0.35
C VAL A 210 -2.58 11.54 -1.78
N THR A 211 -3.25 12.25 -2.69
CA THR A 211 -2.77 12.46 -4.06
C THR A 211 -2.33 13.91 -4.22
N ILE A 212 -1.05 14.08 -4.55
CA ILE A 212 -0.39 15.38 -4.74
C ILE A 212 -0.16 15.59 -6.23
N ARG A 213 -0.67 16.69 -6.76
CA ARG A 213 -0.40 17.16 -8.12
C ARG A 213 0.89 17.99 -8.12
N SER A 214 1.85 17.56 -8.92
CA SER A 214 3.14 18.21 -9.12
C SER A 214 3.34 18.55 -10.59
N GLU A 215 4.06 19.63 -10.86
CA GLU A 215 4.44 20.02 -12.22
C GLU A 215 5.95 19.85 -12.40
N LEU A 216 6.36 19.13 -13.43
CA LEU A 216 7.76 19.06 -13.86
C LEU A 216 8.00 20.05 -15.00
N THR A 217 9.26 20.47 -15.13
CA THR A 217 9.74 21.33 -16.22
C THR A 217 10.83 20.62 -17.03
N GLY A 218 11.27 21.23 -18.14
CA GLY A 218 12.35 20.69 -18.97
C GLY A 218 11.93 19.51 -19.86
N LYS A 219 12.82 18.52 -20.01
CA LYS A 219 12.62 17.37 -20.92
C LYS A 219 11.33 16.59 -20.62
N TYR A 220 11.00 16.47 -19.34
CA TYR A 220 9.83 15.74 -18.84
C TYR A 220 8.72 16.70 -18.36
N ALA A 221 8.62 17.87 -18.98
CA ALA A 221 7.61 18.85 -18.60
C ALA A 221 6.19 18.28 -18.68
N GLY A 222 5.39 18.52 -17.65
CA GLY A 222 4.03 18.00 -17.55
C GLY A 222 3.48 18.04 -16.12
N VAL A 223 2.19 17.72 -16.01
CA VAL A 223 1.48 17.64 -14.73
C VAL A 223 1.29 16.18 -14.35
N TYR A 224 1.66 15.84 -13.11
CA TYR A 224 1.68 14.48 -12.60
C TYR A 224 0.98 14.40 -11.24
N ASP A 225 0.10 13.43 -11.11
CA ASP A 225 -0.64 13.15 -9.89
C ASP A 225 0.01 11.94 -9.19
N ILE A 226 0.58 12.19 -8.01
CA ILE A 226 1.36 11.22 -7.23
C ILE A 226 0.54 10.81 -6.02
N SER A 227 0.12 9.55 -5.98
CA SER A 227 -0.69 8.99 -4.90
C SER A 227 0.15 8.22 -3.90
N TYR A 228 0.08 8.63 -2.64
CA TYR A 228 0.70 8.00 -1.47
C TYR A 228 -0.41 7.28 -0.69
N LYS A 229 -0.38 5.95 -0.67
CA LYS A 229 -1.48 5.11 -0.16
C LYS A 229 -1.06 4.28 1.06
N HIS A 230 -2.05 3.69 1.70
CA HIS A 230 -1.90 2.81 2.87
C HIS A 230 -1.24 3.50 4.08
N LEU A 231 -1.44 4.81 4.25
CA LEU A 231 -0.97 5.52 5.43
C LEU A 231 -1.66 4.98 6.70
N ASP A 232 -1.00 5.07 7.85
CA ASP A 232 -1.59 4.65 9.13
C ASP A 232 -2.71 5.61 9.56
N GLN A 233 -2.53 6.91 9.30
CA GLN A 233 -3.50 7.96 9.66
C GLN A 233 -3.97 8.78 8.45
N PRO A 234 -5.21 9.26 8.44
CA PRO A 234 -5.68 10.18 7.41
C PRO A 234 -4.96 11.53 7.53
N TYR A 235 -4.51 12.07 6.41
CA TYR A 235 -3.90 13.40 6.38
C TYR A 235 -4.94 14.52 6.56
N THR A 236 -4.69 15.40 7.51
CA THR A 236 -5.58 16.51 7.89
C THR A 236 -4.95 17.90 7.75
N GLY A 237 -3.69 17.98 7.33
CA GLY A 237 -2.96 19.25 7.20
C GLY A 237 -3.27 20.06 5.94
N ASP A 238 -2.35 20.98 5.64
CA ASP A 238 -2.42 21.94 4.53
C ASP A 238 -2.43 21.28 3.15
N ASN A 239 -2.95 22.01 2.17
CA ASN A 239 -3.10 21.53 0.80
C ASN A 239 -1.84 21.67 -0.06
N THR A 240 -0.75 22.24 0.46
CA THR A 240 0.49 22.47 -0.28
C THR A 240 1.64 21.73 0.38
N PHE A 241 2.49 21.11 -0.42
CA PHE A 241 3.70 20.45 0.04
C PHE A 241 4.92 20.99 -0.69
N ARG A 242 6.03 21.07 0.05
CA ARG A 242 7.38 21.09 -0.49
C ARG A 242 7.95 19.67 -0.50
N ALA A 243 8.92 19.43 -1.37
CA ALA A 243 9.65 18.17 -1.38
C ALA A 243 10.32 17.93 -0.01
N GLY A 244 10.05 16.78 0.61
CA GLY A 244 10.52 16.39 1.94
C GLY A 244 9.55 16.69 3.08
N ASP A 245 8.47 17.44 2.83
CA ASP A 245 7.43 17.66 3.84
C ASP A 245 6.74 16.33 4.20
N GLU A 246 6.37 16.20 5.48
CA GLU A 246 5.72 15.00 6.01
C GLU A 246 4.28 14.88 5.52
N ILE A 247 3.95 13.75 4.91
CA ILE A 247 2.58 13.37 4.58
C ILE A 247 1.95 12.61 5.75
N GLY A 248 2.74 11.80 6.45
CA GLY A 248 2.27 11.07 7.62
C GLY A 248 2.96 9.72 7.81
N PRO A 249 2.52 8.93 8.80
CA PRO A 249 3.06 7.60 9.06
C PRO A 249 2.62 6.58 8.02
N MET A 250 3.54 5.74 7.56
CA MET A 250 3.27 4.52 6.80
C MET A 250 2.41 3.57 7.64
N GLY A 251 1.49 2.85 7.01
CA GLY A 251 0.65 1.86 7.68
C GLY A 251 0.26 0.72 6.75
N SER A 252 -0.90 0.13 7.03
CA SER A 252 -1.45 -0.97 6.22
C SER A 252 -2.94 -0.76 5.89
N THR A 253 -3.47 0.46 5.99
CA THR A 253 -4.92 0.67 5.80
C THR A 253 -5.41 0.33 4.38
N GLY A 254 -6.66 -0.13 4.24
CA GLY A 254 -7.28 -0.42 2.93
C GLY A 254 -6.99 -1.82 2.39
N ARG A 255 -6.78 -1.97 1.09
CA ARG A 255 -6.48 -3.28 0.47
C ARG A 255 -4.98 -3.58 0.60
N SER A 256 -4.55 -4.00 1.78
CA SER A 256 -3.15 -4.29 2.09
C SER A 256 -3.03 -5.47 3.06
N THR A 257 -2.01 -6.32 2.87
CA THR A 257 -1.74 -7.51 3.70
C THR A 257 -0.69 -7.27 4.79
N GLY A 258 -0.05 -6.10 4.77
CA GLY A 258 0.99 -5.68 5.71
C GLY A 258 1.58 -4.31 5.35
N SER A 259 2.40 -3.75 6.26
CA SER A 259 2.94 -2.39 6.15
C SER A 259 3.79 -2.16 4.89
N HIS A 260 3.43 -1.15 4.12
CA HIS A 260 4.19 -0.62 2.99
C HIS A 260 3.63 0.74 2.54
N LEU A 261 4.41 1.50 1.76
CA LEU A 261 3.90 2.65 1.01
C LEU A 261 3.65 2.23 -0.44
N HIS A 262 2.40 2.27 -0.88
CA HIS A 262 2.08 2.10 -2.29
C HIS A 262 2.09 3.46 -3.01
N LEU A 263 2.94 3.57 -4.03
CA LEU A 263 3.06 4.76 -4.87
C LEU A 263 2.51 4.50 -6.26
N GLU A 264 1.60 5.37 -6.71
CA GLU A 264 1.07 5.38 -8.07
C GLU A 264 1.21 6.77 -8.69
N ILE A 265 1.62 6.83 -9.95
CA ILE A 265 1.88 8.08 -10.66
C ILE A 265 1.03 8.11 -11.93
N THR A 266 0.20 9.13 -12.08
CA THR A 266 -0.67 9.29 -13.25
C THR A 266 -0.51 10.67 -13.87
N THR A 267 -0.89 10.78 -15.15
CA THR A 267 -0.95 12.05 -15.86
C THR A 267 -2.09 12.01 -16.88
N VAL A 268 -2.66 13.17 -17.16
CA VAL A 268 -3.70 13.37 -18.20
C VAL A 268 -3.10 13.86 -19.52
N THR A 269 -1.78 13.98 -19.61
CA THR A 269 -1.06 14.30 -20.84
C THR A 269 -0.24 13.09 -21.25
N GLN A 270 -0.29 12.72 -22.53
CA GLN A 270 0.50 11.60 -23.02
C GLN A 270 1.98 11.80 -22.70
N PRO A 271 2.61 10.89 -21.92
CA PRO A 271 3.98 11.07 -21.50
C PRO A 271 4.91 10.90 -22.70
N LYS A 272 5.86 11.83 -22.88
CA LYS A 272 6.88 11.79 -23.94
C LYS A 272 8.05 10.87 -23.58
N ILE A 273 7.73 9.65 -23.16
CA ILE A 273 8.68 8.61 -22.75
C ILE A 273 8.41 7.33 -23.55
N ALA A 274 9.29 6.36 -23.45
CA ALA A 274 9.11 5.10 -24.17
C ALA A 274 7.90 4.31 -23.61
N PRO A 275 7.12 3.63 -24.47
CA PRO A 275 5.85 3.01 -24.10
C PRO A 275 5.96 1.87 -23.08
N GLU A 276 7.15 1.29 -22.89
CA GLU A 276 7.42 0.31 -21.83
C GLU A 276 7.32 0.90 -20.40
N PHE A 277 7.36 2.23 -20.25
CA PHE A 277 7.34 2.91 -18.95
C PHE A 277 5.98 3.50 -18.58
N TYR A 278 4.94 3.24 -19.36
CA TYR A 278 3.58 3.68 -19.02
C TYR A 278 2.51 2.75 -19.60
N ASP A 279 1.32 2.82 -19.03
CA ASP A 279 0.12 2.22 -19.60
C ASP A 279 -1.04 3.22 -19.66
N VAL A 280 -2.05 2.90 -20.46
CA VAL A 280 -3.28 3.70 -20.58
C VAL A 280 -4.27 3.20 -19.54
N VAL A 281 -4.69 4.06 -18.62
CA VAL A 281 -5.61 3.70 -17.53
C VAL A 281 -7.04 4.19 -17.75
N GLU A 282 -7.24 5.22 -18.58
CA GLU A 282 -8.57 5.70 -18.96
C GLU A 282 -8.61 6.03 -20.46
N ARG A 283 -9.75 5.76 -21.09
CA ARG A 283 -10.08 6.11 -22.48
C ARG A 283 -11.42 6.82 -22.54
N ASN A 284 -11.58 7.74 -23.47
CA ASN A 284 -12.88 8.36 -23.76
C ASN A 284 -13.83 7.38 -24.47
N GLN A 285 -15.06 7.83 -24.74
CA GLN A 285 -16.08 7.02 -25.44
C GLN A 285 -15.66 6.63 -26.87
N SER A 286 -14.80 7.40 -27.51
CA SER A 286 -14.23 7.14 -28.84
C SER A 286 -13.05 6.15 -28.80
N GLY A 287 -12.60 5.75 -27.61
CA GLY A 287 -11.48 4.85 -27.41
C GLY A 287 -10.11 5.55 -27.30
N ASP A 288 -10.05 6.88 -27.36
CA ASP A 288 -8.80 7.61 -27.24
C ASP A 288 -8.31 7.64 -25.78
N PRO A 289 -7.01 7.40 -25.52
CA PRO A 289 -6.44 7.54 -24.19
C PRO A 289 -6.64 8.95 -23.60
N THR A 290 -7.12 9.02 -22.36
CA THR A 290 -7.31 10.27 -21.61
C THR A 290 -6.47 10.35 -20.34
N LYS A 291 -5.93 9.22 -19.89
CA LYS A 291 -5.06 9.16 -18.72
C LYS A 291 -4.08 8.01 -18.83
N TRP A 292 -2.86 8.29 -18.42
CA TRP A 292 -1.75 7.36 -18.41
C TRP A 292 -1.26 7.18 -16.98
N ARG A 293 -0.81 5.98 -16.67
CA ARG A 293 -0.03 5.72 -15.47
C ARG A 293 1.40 5.43 -15.86
N ILE A 294 2.33 5.96 -15.08
CA ILE A 294 3.76 5.91 -15.34
C ILE A 294 4.38 4.94 -14.35
N ASN A 295 5.37 4.17 -14.82
CA ASN A 295 6.23 3.35 -13.98
C ASN A 295 6.89 4.25 -12.90
N PRO A 296 6.57 4.08 -11.60
CA PRO A 296 7.08 4.96 -10.56
C PRO A 296 8.60 4.92 -10.40
N THR A 297 9.23 3.77 -10.62
CA THR A 297 10.70 3.65 -10.56
C THR A 297 11.36 4.48 -11.66
N TYR A 298 10.82 4.44 -12.88
CA TYR A 298 11.30 5.28 -13.99
C TYR A 298 11.09 6.76 -13.69
N PHE A 299 9.89 7.11 -13.19
CA PHE A 299 9.60 8.49 -12.82
C PHE A 299 10.58 9.02 -11.77
N ILE A 300 10.85 8.27 -10.71
CA ILE A 300 11.76 8.68 -9.63
C ILE A 300 13.18 8.88 -10.15
N LYS A 301 13.72 7.90 -10.89
CA LYS A 301 15.15 7.93 -11.31
C LYS A 301 15.42 8.87 -12.47
N GLU A 302 14.56 8.86 -13.49
CA GLU A 302 14.84 9.49 -14.78
C GLU A 302 14.09 10.81 -14.95
N MET A 303 12.84 10.90 -14.47
CA MET A 303 12.00 12.06 -14.71
C MET A 303 12.16 13.13 -13.62
N ALA A 304 11.94 12.73 -12.37
CA ALA A 304 11.92 13.63 -11.23
C ALA A 304 13.32 13.81 -10.61
N GLY A 305 14.14 12.75 -10.55
CA GLY A 305 15.53 12.81 -10.11
C GLY A 305 16.45 13.60 -11.06
N GLY A 306 16.06 13.76 -12.32
CA GLY A 306 16.80 14.54 -13.33
C GLY A 306 16.29 15.97 -13.55
N ALA A 307 15.22 16.40 -12.85
CA ALA A 307 14.61 17.71 -13.05
C ALA A 307 15.11 18.74 -12.03
N THR A 308 15.52 19.91 -12.50
CA THR A 308 15.61 21.12 -11.68
C THR A 308 14.20 21.52 -11.24
N VAL A 309 13.86 21.28 -9.98
CA VAL A 309 12.61 21.76 -9.37
C VAL A 309 12.74 23.25 -9.14
N ASN A 310 11.98 24.08 -9.87
CA ASN A 310 11.95 25.52 -9.61
C ASN A 310 11.43 25.78 -8.21
N GLY A 311 12.17 26.62 -7.47
CA GLY A 311 11.92 26.95 -6.08
C GLY A 311 10.76 27.92 -5.87
N ALA A 312 10.30 27.98 -4.62
CA ALA A 312 9.75 29.19 -4.01
C ALA A 312 10.01 29.17 -2.50
N GLY A 313 10.88 30.08 -2.05
CA GLY A 313 11.00 30.50 -0.64
C GLY A 313 12.43 30.57 -0.12
N THR A 314 13.15 31.63 -0.49
CA THR A 314 13.97 32.37 0.48
C THR A 314 13.08 32.91 1.59
#